data_AF-A0A9W9XPM5-F1
#
_entry.id   AF-A0A9W9XPM5-F1
#
_cell.length_a   1.000
_cell.length_b   1.000
_cell.length_c   1.000
_cell.angle_alpha   90.00
_cell.angle_beta   90.00
_cell.angle_gamma   90.00
#
_symmetry.space_group_name_H-M   'P 1'
#
loop_
_entity.id
_entity.type
_entity.pdbx_description
1 polymer ?
#
loop_
_entity_poly.entity_id
_entity_poly.type
_entity_poly.pdbx_seq_one_letter_code
_entity_poly.pdbx_strand_id
1 'polypeptide(L)'
;MDASPEFIPPPEGLWMLDDTGKNLKFLSEAELDRNDIEPTDNTIPKEPPAEVITKYLSTLTSHPKKMQDELRDLGWNDAAIHNLLTILEDAQRYNCAKLRQKGYTEAEIQRLDALGNQNIMDFSHLKRGLASTADEDYQLQLYLLSETKRRRLVMLGEE
;
A
#
# COMPACT_ATOMS: atom_id res chain seq x y z
N MET A 1 -39.67 -32.49 -11.16
CA MET A 1 -38.41 -32.01 -11.75
C MET A 1 -37.91 -30.91 -10.82
N ASP A 2 -36.95 -31.22 -9.97
CA ASP A 2 -36.35 -30.24 -9.07
C ASP A 2 -35.43 -29.33 -9.88
N ALA A 3 -35.74 -28.03 -9.89
CA ALA A 3 -34.86 -27.02 -10.46
C ALA A 3 -33.64 -26.90 -9.54
N SER A 4 -32.47 -27.30 -10.04
CA SER A 4 -31.21 -26.94 -9.37
C SER A 4 -31.10 -25.41 -9.36
N PRO A 5 -30.74 -24.79 -8.23
CA PRO A 5 -30.58 -23.35 -8.18
C PRO A 5 -29.52 -22.91 -9.20
N GLU A 6 -29.86 -21.90 -10.01
CA GLU A 6 -28.92 -21.27 -10.95
C GLU A 6 -27.70 -20.78 -10.16
N PHE A 7 -26.52 -21.28 -10.56
CA PHE A 7 -25.26 -20.77 -10.04
C PHE A 7 -25.04 -19.37 -10.62
N ILE A 8 -25.21 -18.35 -9.79
CA ILE A 8 -24.80 -16.98 -10.11
C ILE A 8 -23.32 -16.87 -9.71
N PRO A 9 -22.38 -16.78 -10.67
CA PRO A 9 -20.98 -16.55 -10.33
C PRO A 9 -20.86 -15.24 -9.54
N PRO A 10 -19.95 -15.17 -8.55
CA PRO A 10 -19.72 -13.92 -7.85
C PRO A 10 -19.29 -12.85 -8.87
N PRO A 11 -19.72 -11.60 -8.70
CA PRO A 11 -19.33 -10.53 -9.60
C PRO A 11 -17.80 -10.41 -9.62
N GLU A 12 -17.22 -10.41 -10.82
CA GLU A 12 -15.79 -10.20 -11.02
C GLU A 12 -15.45 -8.71 -10.89
N GLY A 13 -14.37 -8.40 -10.17
CA GLY A 13 -13.99 -7.02 -9.88
C GLY A 13 -12.95 -6.90 -8.78
N LEU A 14 -12.55 -5.66 -8.49
CA LEU A 14 -11.51 -5.33 -7.54
C LEU A 14 -12.07 -4.49 -6.38
N TRP A 15 -11.62 -4.82 -5.17
CA TRP A 15 -11.82 -3.96 -4.00
C TRP A 15 -10.71 -2.92 -3.96
N MET A 16 -11.08 -1.64 -4.07
CA MET A 16 -10.17 -0.51 -4.01
C MET A 16 -10.55 0.42 -2.86
N LEU A 17 -9.60 1.21 -2.37
CA LEU A 17 -9.93 2.30 -1.45
C LEU A 17 -10.84 3.31 -2.14
N ASP A 18 -11.82 3.81 -1.39
CA ASP A 18 -12.61 4.97 -1.81
C ASP A 18 -11.78 6.25 -1.75
N ASP A 19 -12.34 7.35 -2.23
CA ASP A 19 -11.63 8.63 -2.34
C ASP A 19 -11.30 9.24 -0.95
N THR A 20 -11.90 8.69 0.12
CA THR A 20 -11.58 9.07 1.50
C THR A 20 -10.39 8.29 2.06
N GLY A 21 -9.99 7.20 1.41
CA GLY A 21 -8.95 6.28 1.88
C GLY A 21 -9.34 5.48 3.13
N LYS A 22 -10.61 5.51 3.56
CA LYS A 22 -11.08 4.87 4.80
C LYS A 22 -11.87 3.60 4.58
N ASN A 23 -12.59 3.50 3.46
CA ASN A 23 -13.43 2.35 3.15
C ASN A 23 -13.00 1.72 1.83
N LEU A 24 -13.44 0.48 1.61
CA LEU A 24 -13.28 -0.18 0.32
C LEU A 24 -14.57 -0.05 -0.49
N LYS A 25 -14.41 0.32 -1.76
CA LYS A 25 -15.43 0.23 -2.81
C LYS A 25 -15.13 -0.96 -3.71
N PHE A 26 -16.16 -1.71 -4.05
CA PHE A 26 -16.06 -2.75 -5.07
C PHE A 26 -16.26 -2.09 -6.43
N LEU A 27 -15.33 -2.31 -7.35
CA LEU A 27 -15.44 -1.90 -8.74
C LEU A 27 -15.56 -3.16 -9.59
N SER A 28 -16.68 -3.30 -10.29
CA SER A 28 -16.89 -4.38 -11.24
C SER A 28 -15.97 -4.24 -12.47
N GLU A 29 -15.69 -5.34 -13.16
CA GLU A 29 -14.93 -5.32 -14.43
C GLU A 29 -15.50 -4.32 -15.43
N ALA A 30 -16.83 -4.29 -15.60
CA ALA A 30 -17.49 -3.31 -16.47
C ALA A 30 -17.31 -1.85 -16.02
N GLU A 31 -17.06 -1.58 -14.74
CA GLU A 31 -16.70 -0.24 -14.25
C GLU A 31 -15.21 0.05 -14.40
N LEU A 32 -14.33 -0.96 -14.32
CA LEU A 32 -12.91 -0.82 -14.61
C LEU A 32 -12.70 -0.51 -16.10
N ASP A 33 -13.42 -1.18 -16.99
CA ASP A 33 -13.35 -0.97 -18.44
C ASP A 33 -13.96 0.37 -18.87
N ARG A 34 -15.09 0.77 -18.25
CA ARG A 34 -15.74 2.07 -18.54
C ARG A 34 -15.00 3.27 -17.97
N ASN A 35 -14.18 3.07 -16.94
CA ASN A 35 -13.43 4.16 -16.36
C ASN A 35 -12.29 4.65 -17.24
N ASP A 36 -12.08 4.08 -18.45
CA ASP A 36 -11.02 4.44 -19.38
C ASP A 36 -9.85 4.99 -18.58
N ILE A 37 -9.20 4.10 -17.82
CA ILE A 37 -7.80 4.37 -17.51
C ILE A 37 -7.19 4.40 -18.91
N GLU A 38 -7.22 5.57 -19.56
CA GLU A 38 -6.62 5.74 -20.85
C GLU A 38 -5.22 5.17 -20.62
N PRO A 39 -4.77 4.21 -21.45
CA PRO A 39 -3.37 3.98 -21.60
C PRO A 39 -2.80 5.23 -22.29
N THR A 40 -2.91 6.39 -21.63
CA THR A 40 -1.87 7.37 -21.63
C THR A 40 -0.58 6.58 -21.44
N ASP A 41 0.43 6.95 -22.19
CA ASP A 41 1.81 6.45 -22.19
C ASP A 41 2.50 6.48 -20.78
N ASN A 42 1.72 6.58 -19.71
CA ASN A 42 2.04 6.56 -18.28
C ASN A 42 2.17 5.13 -17.74
N THR A 43 2.69 4.17 -18.53
CA THR A 43 3.28 2.94 -17.95
C THR A 43 4.54 3.26 -17.12
N ILE A 44 5.00 4.52 -17.19
CA ILE A 44 5.90 5.13 -16.22
C ILE A 44 5.02 5.74 -15.12
N PRO A 45 5.14 5.31 -13.85
CA PRO A 45 4.57 6.05 -12.73
C PRO A 45 5.00 7.51 -12.86
N LYS A 46 4.07 8.44 -13.15
CA LYS A 46 4.42 9.85 -13.17
C LYS A 46 4.96 10.18 -11.79
N GLU A 47 6.26 10.49 -11.72
CA GLU A 47 6.86 10.95 -10.49
C GLU A 47 5.99 12.10 -9.96
N PRO A 48 5.54 12.02 -8.69
CA PRO A 48 4.72 13.06 -8.13
C PRO A 48 5.45 14.40 -8.26
N PRO A 49 4.74 15.51 -8.52
CA PRO A 49 5.39 16.81 -8.59
C PRO A 49 6.22 17.09 -7.32
N ALA A 50 7.38 17.72 -7.47
CA ALA A 50 8.29 17.97 -6.34
C ALA A 50 7.63 18.72 -5.18
N GLU A 51 6.65 19.60 -5.47
CA GLU A 51 5.85 20.29 -4.46
C GLU A 51 5.00 19.34 -3.62
N VAL A 52 4.42 18.32 -4.25
CA VAL A 52 3.63 17.28 -3.56
C VAL A 52 4.53 16.47 -2.64
N ILE A 53 5.69 16.06 -3.14
CA ILE A 53 6.70 15.32 -2.36
C ILE A 53 7.15 16.14 -1.15
N THR A 54 7.55 17.40 -1.39
CA THR A 54 8.04 18.29 -0.34
C THR A 54 6.97 18.51 0.74
N LYS A 55 5.73 18.77 0.30
CA LYS A 55 4.61 18.96 1.22
C LYS A 55 4.36 17.71 2.06
N TYR A 56 4.27 16.54 1.43
CA TYR A 56 4.07 15.27 2.14
C TYR A 56 5.17 15.01 3.17
N LEU A 57 6.45 15.11 2.76
CA LEU A 57 7.59 14.86 3.64
C LEU A 57 7.68 15.87 4.81
N SER A 58 7.17 17.09 4.64
CA SER A 58 7.10 18.09 5.70
C SER A 58 6.03 17.80 6.76
N THR A 59 5.00 17.01 6.41
CA THR A 59 3.87 16.69 7.29
C THR A 59 4.03 15.36 8.03
N LEU A 60 5.14 14.65 7.82
CA LEU A 60 5.38 13.35 8.45
C LEU A 60 5.40 13.47 9.98
N THR A 61 4.72 12.54 10.64
CA THR A 61 4.76 12.40 12.10
C THR A 61 6.05 11.73 12.56
N SER A 62 6.31 11.66 13.87
CA SER A 62 7.60 11.22 14.42
C SER A 62 8.07 9.85 13.91
N HIS A 63 7.18 8.89 13.68
CA HIS A 63 7.56 7.55 13.25
C HIS A 63 7.94 7.48 11.75
N PRO A 64 7.08 7.90 10.80
CA PRO A 64 7.48 8.04 9.39
C PRO A 64 8.68 8.96 9.16
N LYS A 65 8.87 9.97 10.04
CA LYS A 65 10.05 10.84 9.98
C LYS A 65 11.35 10.08 10.24
N LYS A 66 11.37 9.16 11.21
CA LYS A 66 12.53 8.30 11.46
C LYS A 66 12.85 7.40 10.26
N MET A 67 11.82 6.81 9.65
CA MET A 67 11.99 6.02 8.42
C MET A 67 12.57 6.87 7.28
N GLN A 68 12.08 8.10 7.11
CA GLN A 68 12.63 9.03 6.12
C GLN A 68 14.13 9.27 6.37
N ASP A 69 14.52 9.55 7.61
CA ASP A 69 15.91 9.85 7.96
C ASP A 69 16.82 8.62 7.71
N GLU A 70 16.38 7.42 8.13
CA GLU A 70 17.11 6.16 7.87
C GLU A 70 17.27 5.86 6.38
N LEU A 71 16.22 6.06 5.58
CA LEU A 71 16.28 5.86 4.13
C LEU A 71 17.21 6.88 3.45
N ARG A 72 17.25 8.13 3.92
CA ARG A 72 18.19 9.14 3.42
C ARG A 72 19.64 8.74 3.70
N ASP A 73 19.93 8.22 4.89
CA ASP A 73 21.25 7.70 5.25
C ASP A 73 21.67 6.50 4.38
N LEU A 74 20.70 5.77 3.82
CA LEU A 74 20.90 4.68 2.87
C LEU A 74 21.00 5.14 1.41
N GLY A 75 20.99 6.46 1.15
CA GLY A 75 21.17 7.04 -0.18
C GLY A 75 19.88 7.21 -0.99
N TRP A 76 18.70 7.10 -0.36
CA TRP A 76 17.43 7.32 -1.04
C TRP A 76 17.17 8.81 -1.27
N ASN A 77 16.60 9.13 -2.43
CA ASN A 77 16.10 10.47 -2.73
C ASN A 77 14.66 10.66 -2.25
N ASP A 78 14.22 11.91 -2.16
CA ASP A 78 12.90 12.28 -1.62
C ASP A 78 11.73 11.68 -2.42
N ALA A 79 11.86 11.52 -3.74
CA ALA A 79 10.82 10.90 -4.57
C ALA A 79 10.67 9.40 -4.26
N ALA A 80 11.78 8.68 -4.16
CA ALA A 80 11.78 7.26 -3.82
C ALA A 80 11.27 7.02 -2.39
N ILE A 81 11.65 7.88 -1.43
CA ILE A 81 11.14 7.83 -0.05
C ILE A 81 9.63 8.08 -0.03
N HIS A 82 9.16 9.13 -0.71
CA HIS A 82 7.73 9.43 -0.82
C HIS A 82 6.95 8.23 -1.35
N ASN A 83 7.41 7.63 -2.44
CA ASN A 83 6.73 6.49 -3.06
C ASN A 83 6.69 5.28 -2.11
N LEU A 84 7.81 4.94 -1.47
CA LEU A 84 7.86 3.84 -0.51
C LEU A 84 6.89 4.07 0.66
N LEU A 85 6.94 5.25 1.28
CA LEU A 85 6.06 5.56 2.42
C LEU A 85 4.58 5.57 2.00
N THR A 86 4.26 6.08 0.82
CA THR A 86 2.88 6.08 0.29
C THR A 86 2.37 4.65 0.07
N ILE A 87 3.17 3.76 -0.53
CA ILE A 87 2.80 2.35 -0.72
C ILE A 87 2.53 1.67 0.63
N LEU A 88 3.39 1.92 1.62
CA LEU A 88 3.23 1.37 2.98
C LEU A 88 1.98 1.94 3.67
N GLU A 89 1.66 3.23 3.49
CA GLU A 89 0.44 3.85 4.01
C GLU A 89 -0.82 3.31 3.34
N ASP A 90 -0.81 3.10 2.03
CA ASP A 90 -1.98 2.61 1.30
C ASP A 90 -2.25 1.14 1.62
N ALA A 91 -1.21 0.30 1.75
CA ALA A 91 -1.35 -1.06 2.27
C ALA A 91 -1.95 -1.06 3.68
N GLN A 92 -1.56 -0.10 4.52
CA GLN A 92 -2.10 0.06 5.87
C GLN A 92 -3.59 0.43 5.85
N ARG A 93 -3.95 1.45 5.06
CA ARG A 93 -5.34 1.91 4.89
C ARG A 93 -6.22 0.79 4.38
N TYR A 94 -5.72 0.00 3.42
CA TYR A 94 -6.42 -1.17 2.90
C TYR A 94 -6.74 -2.20 4.00
N ASN A 95 -5.75 -2.56 4.82
CA ASN A 95 -5.96 -3.49 5.94
C ASN A 95 -6.95 -2.95 6.97
N CYS A 96 -6.85 -1.68 7.34
CA CYS A 96 -7.81 -1.03 8.22
C CYS A 96 -9.23 -1.05 7.64
N ALA A 97 -9.38 -0.78 6.34
CA ALA A 97 -10.68 -0.82 5.67
C ALA A 97 -11.26 -2.25 5.62
N LYS A 98 -10.41 -3.28 5.42
CA LYS A 98 -10.83 -4.70 5.53
C LYS A 98 -11.32 -5.04 6.94
N LEU A 99 -10.64 -4.57 7.98
CA LEU A 99 -11.10 -4.78 9.36
C LEU A 99 -12.46 -4.13 9.62
N ARG A 100 -12.69 -2.91 9.10
CA ARG A 100 -14.01 -2.26 9.18
C ARG A 100 -15.09 -3.10 8.49
N GLN A 101 -14.80 -3.64 7.30
CA GLN A 101 -15.73 -4.54 6.61
C GLN A 101 -16.03 -5.83 7.41
N LYS A 102 -15.06 -6.33 8.16
CA LYS A 102 -15.22 -7.48 9.07
C LYS A 102 -15.94 -7.11 10.39
N GLY A 103 -16.31 -5.84 10.59
CA GLY A 103 -17.06 -5.38 11.77
C GLY A 103 -16.21 -5.04 12.99
N TYR A 104 -14.88 -4.90 12.85
CA TYR A 104 -14.01 -4.49 13.94
C TYR A 104 -14.27 -3.03 14.33
N THR A 105 -14.17 -2.73 15.63
CA THR A 105 -14.30 -1.38 16.15
C THR A 105 -13.05 -0.55 15.86
N GLU A 106 -13.18 0.78 15.85
CA GLU A 106 -12.04 1.67 15.59
C GLU A 106 -10.92 1.51 16.64
N ALA A 107 -11.27 1.20 17.90
CA ALA A 107 -10.28 0.94 18.95
C ALA A 107 -9.47 -0.36 18.69
N GLU A 108 -10.13 -1.41 18.20
CA GLU A 108 -9.45 -2.66 17.82
C GLU A 108 -8.57 -2.46 16.59
N ILE A 109 -9.05 -1.69 15.61
CA ILE A 109 -8.29 -1.35 14.41
C ILE A 109 -7.04 -0.55 14.79
N GLN A 110 -7.15 0.47 15.64
CA GLN A 110 -5.99 1.26 16.09
C GLN A 110 -4.95 0.40 16.82
N ARG A 111 -5.39 -0.58 17.62
CA ARG A 111 -4.48 -1.51 18.28
C ARG A 111 -3.76 -2.40 17.27
N LEU A 112 -4.48 -2.97 16.29
CA LEU A 112 -3.90 -3.82 15.26
C LEU A 112 -3.00 -3.02 14.31
N ASP A 113 -3.35 -1.78 13.98
CA ASP A 113 -2.55 -0.83 13.21
C ASP A 113 -1.23 -0.52 13.94
N ALA A 114 -1.28 -0.23 15.24
CA ALA A 114 -0.07 -0.02 16.03
C ALA A 114 0.82 -1.26 16.04
N LEU A 115 0.26 -2.47 16.17
CA LEU A 115 1.01 -3.74 16.08
C LEU A 115 1.59 -3.95 14.68
N GLY A 116 0.81 -3.65 13.64
CA GLY A 116 1.24 -3.72 12.24
C GLY A 116 2.42 -2.81 11.97
N ASN A 117 2.47 -1.64 12.59
CA ASN A 117 3.58 -0.69 12.45
C ASN A 117 4.80 -0.98 13.35
N GLN A 118 4.71 -1.96 14.26
CA GLN A 118 5.88 -2.36 15.04
C GLN A 118 6.92 -3.04 14.16
N ASN A 119 8.19 -2.73 14.43
CA ASN A 119 9.39 -3.33 13.82
C ASN A 119 9.67 -2.99 12.35
N ILE A 120 9.03 -1.96 11.79
CA ILE A 120 9.35 -1.46 10.45
C ILE A 120 10.52 -0.49 10.52
N MET A 121 11.73 -0.99 10.77
CA MET A 121 12.90 -0.13 10.93
C MET A 121 14.20 -0.72 10.36
N ASP A 122 14.20 -1.94 9.82
CA ASP A 122 15.40 -2.47 9.18
C ASP A 122 15.35 -2.28 7.67
N PHE A 123 15.91 -1.16 7.21
CA PHE A 123 16.09 -0.86 5.80
C PHE A 123 17.52 -1.17 5.30
N SER A 124 18.37 -1.81 6.12
CA SER A 124 19.80 -1.97 5.79
C SER A 124 20.07 -2.67 4.45
N HIS A 125 19.17 -3.56 4.04
CA HIS A 125 19.20 -4.29 2.77
C HIS A 125 18.75 -3.45 1.56
N LEU A 126 18.21 -2.25 1.79
CA LEU A 126 17.74 -1.32 0.75
C LEU A 126 18.74 -0.23 0.40
N LYS A 127 20.02 -0.39 0.77
CA LYS A 127 21.05 0.61 0.46
C LYS A 127 21.18 0.85 -1.05
N ARG A 128 21.20 2.13 -1.45
CA ARG A 128 21.31 2.57 -2.85
C ARG A 128 22.75 2.94 -3.22
N GLY A 129 23.08 2.83 -4.50
CA GLY A 129 24.38 3.18 -5.07
C GLY A 129 25.48 2.13 -4.88
N LEU A 130 25.12 0.90 -4.47
CA LEU A 130 26.07 -0.21 -4.30
C LEU A 130 25.92 -1.32 -5.34
N ALA A 131 24.75 -1.47 -5.95
CA ALA A 131 24.45 -2.51 -6.92
C ALA A 131 23.87 -1.89 -8.20
N SER A 132 23.45 -2.74 -9.15
CA SER A 132 22.71 -2.25 -10.31
C SER A 132 21.32 -1.74 -9.88
N THR A 133 20.77 -0.76 -10.59
CA THR A 133 19.40 -0.25 -10.32
C THR A 133 18.37 -1.38 -10.33
N ALA A 134 18.53 -2.37 -11.21
CA ALA A 134 17.65 -3.53 -11.28
C ALA A 134 17.71 -4.39 -10.00
N ASP A 135 18.89 -4.61 -9.44
CA ASP A 135 19.04 -5.37 -8.20
C ASP A 135 18.41 -4.62 -7.02
N GLU A 136 18.63 -3.31 -6.94
CA GLU A 136 18.07 -2.49 -5.86
C GLU A 136 16.54 -2.41 -5.92
N ASP A 137 15.97 -2.32 -7.12
CA ASP A 137 14.52 -2.34 -7.33
C ASP A 137 13.93 -3.72 -7.03
N TYR A 138 14.65 -4.79 -7.35
CA TYR A 138 14.28 -6.14 -6.95
C TYR A 138 14.28 -6.30 -5.42
N GLN A 139 15.30 -5.81 -4.71
CA GLN A 139 15.32 -5.81 -3.24
C GLN A 139 14.15 -5.02 -2.64
N LEU A 140 13.82 -3.86 -3.24
CA LEU A 140 12.65 -3.08 -2.83
C LEU A 140 11.35 -3.86 -3.00
N GLN A 141 11.17 -4.55 -4.13
CA GLN A 141 9.96 -5.35 -4.37
C GLN A 141 9.85 -6.51 -3.38
N LEU A 142 10.95 -7.21 -3.08
CA LEU A 142 10.98 -8.26 -2.07
C LEU A 142 10.63 -7.71 -0.68
N TYR A 143 11.18 -6.56 -0.32
CA TYR A 143 10.86 -5.88 0.93
C TYR A 143 9.36 -5.57 1.02
N LEU A 144 8.81 -4.88 0.01
CA LEU A 144 7.39 -4.51 -0.02
C LEU A 144 6.47 -5.71 0.06
N LEU A 145 6.80 -6.81 -0.62
CA LEU A 145 6.05 -8.05 -0.56
C LEU A 145 6.08 -8.65 0.85
N SER A 146 7.27 -8.76 1.44
CA SER A 146 7.45 -9.34 2.78
C SER A 146 6.72 -8.52 3.85
N GLU A 147 6.79 -7.20 3.74
CA GLU A 147 6.22 -6.26 4.71
C GLU A 147 4.69 -6.22 4.59
N THR A 148 4.15 -6.24 3.36
CA THR A 148 2.72 -6.35 3.13
C THR A 148 2.17 -7.66 3.69
N LYS A 149 2.86 -8.79 3.46
CA LYS A 149 2.49 -10.09 4.01
C LYS A 149 2.50 -10.08 5.54
N ARG A 150 3.58 -9.57 6.15
CA ARG A 150 3.72 -9.47 7.61
C ARG A 150 2.57 -8.66 8.21
N ARG A 151 2.25 -7.49 7.65
CA ARG A 151 1.16 -6.64 8.14
C ARG A 151 -0.20 -7.30 8.00
N ARG A 152 -0.48 -7.97 6.87
CA ARG A 152 -1.72 -8.74 6.69
C ARG A 152 -1.84 -9.87 7.72
N LEU A 153 -0.76 -10.59 7.99
CA LEU A 153 -0.77 -11.64 9.00
C LEU A 153 -1.05 -11.06 10.40
N VAL A 154 -0.35 -9.99 10.78
CA VAL A 154 -0.50 -9.36 12.10
C VAL A 154 -1.88 -8.72 12.28
N MET A 155 -2.41 -8.06 11.25
CA MET A 155 -3.66 -7.31 11.37
C MET A 155 -4.90 -8.13 11.03
N LEU A 156 -4.84 -8.94 9.98
CA LEU A 156 -5.99 -9.65 9.42
C LEU A 156 -6.01 -11.14 9.76
N GLY A 157 -4.88 -11.70 10.21
CA GLY A 157 -4.71 -13.15 10.37
C GLY A 157 -4.65 -13.90 9.03
N GLU A 158 -4.28 -13.21 7.95
CA GLU A 158 -4.25 -13.75 6.58
C GLU A 158 -2.80 -13.92 6.10
N GLU A 159 -2.50 -15.03 5.40
CA GLU A 159 -1.19 -15.32 4.78
C GLU A 159 -1.03 -14.74 3.37
#